data_AF-A0ABD5M4L3-F1
#
_entry.id   AF-A0ABD5M4L3-F1
#
_cell.length_a   1.000
_cell.length_b   1.000
_cell.length_c   1.000
_cell.angle_alpha   90.00
_cell.angle_beta   90.00
_cell.angle_gamma   90.00
#
_symmetry.space_group_name_H-M   'P 1'
#
loop_
_entity.id
_entity.type
_entity.pdbx_description
1 polymer ?
#
loop_
_entity_poly.entity_id
_entity_poly.type
_entity_poly.pdbx_seq_one_letter_code
_entity_poly.pdbx_strand_id
1 'polypeptide(L)' 'MSREPPDADIISDEELTELLADAEGMTPEEIERNAAKLEIVPPERATIVNIDE' A
#
# COMPACT_ATOMS: atom_id res chain seq x y z
N MET A 1 1.54 26.41 0.67
CA MET A 1 0.10 26.11 0.81
C MET A 1 -0.10 24.70 0.30
N SER A 2 -0.29 23.76 1.23
CA SER A 2 -0.53 22.35 0.93
C SER A 2 -1.84 22.23 0.16
N ARG A 3 -1.81 21.53 -0.98
CA ARG A 3 -3.04 21.02 -1.59
C ARG A 3 -3.40 19.77 -0.79
N GLU A 4 -4.28 19.90 0.20
CA GLU A 4 -5.13 18.76 0.54
C GLU A 4 -5.98 18.49 -0.71
N PRO A 5 -5.97 17.27 -1.28
CA PRO A 5 -6.89 16.93 -2.35
C PRO A 5 -8.31 17.02 -1.78
N PRO A 6 -9.22 17.81 -2.37
CA PRO A 6 -10.61 17.78 -1.97
C PRO A 6 -11.17 16.42 -2.41
N ASP A 7 -11.77 15.70 -1.47
CA ASP A 7 -12.55 14.49 -1.74
C ASP A 7 -11.77 13.34 -2.41
N ALA A 8 -10.55 13.04 -1.97
CA ALA A 8 -10.09 11.67 -2.13
C ALA A 8 -11.03 10.80 -1.28
N ASP A 9 -11.61 9.73 -1.84
CA ASP A 9 -12.33 8.73 -1.05
C ASP A 9 -11.33 8.16 -0.02
N ILE A 10 -11.33 8.75 1.19
CA ILE A 10 -10.49 8.31 2.30
C ILE A 10 -11.14 7.04 2.81
N ILE A 11 -10.60 5.91 2.37
CA ILE A 11 -10.96 4.61 2.91
C ILE A 11 -10.24 4.40 4.25
N SER A 12 -10.89 3.66 5.14
CA SER A 12 -10.25 3.18 6.37
C SER A 12 -9.16 2.14 6.08
N ASP A 13 -8.28 1.92 7.04
CA ASP A 13 -7.25 0.88 6.95
C ASP A 13 -7.91 -0.51 6.82
N GLU A 14 -9.01 -0.75 7.54
CA GLU A 14 -9.79 -1.98 7.39
C GLU A 14 -10.34 -2.17 5.96
N GLU A 15 -10.92 -1.13 5.36
CA GLU A 15 -11.40 -1.19 3.97
C GLU A 15 -10.26 -1.42 2.96
N LEU A 16 -9.11 -0.79 3.18
CA LEU A 16 -7.92 -1.02 2.34
C LEU A 16 -7.48 -2.49 2.41
N THR A 17 -7.41 -3.07 3.61
CA THR A 17 -6.98 -4.45 3.82
C THR A 17 -7.94 -5.45 3.18
N GLU A 18 -9.25 -5.21 3.22
CA GLU A 18 -10.25 -6.02 2.51
C GLU A 18 -10.06 -5.97 0.99
N LEU A 19 -9.86 -4.77 0.42
CA LEU A 19 -9.65 -4.61 -1.02
C LEU A 19 -8.38 -5.32 -1.51
N LEU A 20 -7.30 -5.27 -0.73
CA LEU A 20 -6.04 -5.95 -1.04
C LEU A 20 -6.18 -7.47 -0.95
N ALA A 21 -6.86 -7.96 0.08
CA ALA A 21 -7.14 -9.39 0.27
C ALA A 21 -7.89 -9.97 -0.94
N ASP A 22 -8.92 -9.27 -1.42
CA ASP A 22 -9.68 -9.65 -2.61
C ASP A 22 -8.83 -9.63 -3.89
N ALA A 23 -8.01 -8.60 -4.08
CA ALA A 23 -7.16 -8.44 -5.26
C ALA A 23 -6.05 -9.51 -5.34
N GLU A 24 -5.47 -9.88 -4.20
CA GLU A 24 -4.40 -10.88 -4.11
C GLU A 24 -4.91 -12.31 -3.88
N GLY A 25 -6.20 -12.50 -3.59
CA GLY A 25 -6.78 -13.80 -3.24
C GLY A 25 -6.28 -14.34 -1.89
N MET A 26 -5.96 -13.45 -0.95
CA MET A 26 -5.47 -13.76 0.40
C MET A 26 -6.53 -13.42 1.44
N THR A 27 -6.32 -13.76 2.72
CA THR A 27 -7.18 -13.22 3.79
C THR A 27 -6.65 -11.86 4.29
N PRO A 28 -7.53 -10.98 4.82
CA PRO A 28 -7.13 -9.73 5.46
C PRO A 28 -6.01 -9.90 6.50
N GLU A 29 -6.08 -10.95 7.32
CA GLU A 29 -5.07 -11.22 8.36
C GLU A 29 -3.71 -11.62 7.78
N GLU A 30 -3.70 -12.23 6.57
CA GLU A 30 -2.44 -12.52 5.89
C GLU A 30 -1.79 -11.26 5.34
N ILE A 31 -2.58 -10.32 4.81
CA ILE A 31 -2.12 -9.00 4.38
C ILE A 31 -1.48 -8.26 5.54
N GLU A 32 -2.17 -8.10 6.66
CA GLU A 32 -1.66 -7.39 7.85
C GLU A 32 -0.36 -8.02 8.38
N ARG A 33 -0.34 -9.35 8.46
CA ARG A 33 0.84 -10.09 8.92
C ARG A 33 2.04 -9.92 7.97
N ASN A 34 1.80 -9.82 6.67
CA ASN A 34 2.86 -9.63 5.68
C ASN A 34 3.33 -8.17 5.65
N ALA A 35 2.41 -7.20 5.76
CA ALA A 35 2.71 -5.79 5.88
C ALA A 35 3.61 -5.52 7.11
N ALA A 36 3.30 -6.12 8.26
CA ALA A 36 4.10 -6.01 9.47
C ALA A 36 5.53 -6.58 9.33
N LYS A 37 5.78 -7.45 8.34
CA LYS A 37 7.11 -8.01 8.05
C LYS A 37 7.86 -7.23 6.98
N LEU A 38 7.20 -6.30 6.27
CA LEU A 38 7.79 -5.57 5.17
C LEU A 38 8.81 -4.56 5.71
N GLU A 39 10.08 -4.71 5.32
CA GLU A 39 11.10 -3.72 5.62
C GLU A 39 10.98 -2.57 4.61
N ILE A 40 10.42 -1.44 5.04
CA ILE A 40 10.37 -0.22 4.23
C ILE A 40 11.70 0.51 4.40
N VAL A 41 12.59 0.33 3.43
CA VAL A 41 13.86 1.07 3.37
C VAL A 41 13.63 2.51 2.87
N PRO A 42 14.46 3.46 3.30
CA PRO A 42 14.31 4.84 2.86
C PRO A 42 14.64 4.99 1.36
N PRO A 43 14.13 6.04 0.68
CA PRO A 43 14.21 6.18 -0.78
C PRO A 43 15.65 6.15 -1.32
N GLU A 44 16.62 6.64 -0.55
CA GLU A 44 18.05 6.64 -0.94
C GLU A 44 18.61 5.21 -1.10
N ARG A 45 17.91 4.21 -0.57
CA ARG A 45 18.25 2.79 -0.64
C ARG A 45 17.25 1.98 -1.48
N ALA A 46 16.29 2.63 -2.13
CA ALA A 46 15.34 1.97 -3.02
C ALA A 46 16.00 1.57 -4.35
N THR A 47 15.61 0.43 -4.90
CA THR A 47 16.03 0.01 -6.24
C THR A 47 15.13 0.69 -7.27
N ILE A 48 15.70 1.51 -8.15
CA ILE A 48 14.97 2.12 -9.27
C ILE A 48 14.81 1.08 -10.36
N VAL A 49 13.58 0.62 -10.61
CA VAL A 49 13.25 -0.25 -11.73
C VAL A 49 12.83 0.66 -12.89
N ASN A 50 13.71 0.82 -13.88
CA ASN A 50 13.38 1.52 -15.11
C ASN A 50 12.77 0.50 -16.08
N ILE A 51 11.46 0.61 -16.30
CA ILE A 51 10.73 -0.19 -17.27
C ILE A 51 10.72 0.60 -18.57
N ASP A 52 11.43 0.12 -19.59
CA ASP A 52 11.29 0.63 -20.95
C ASP A 52 9.88 0.25 -21.45
N GLU A 53 9.09 1.26 -21.85
CA GLU A 53 7.73 1.14 -22.39
C GLU A 53 7.71 0.56 -23.82
#